data_AF-A0A7X5Q3Q8-F1
#
_entry.id   AF-A0A7X5Q3Q8-F1
#
_cell.length_a   1.000
_cell.length_b   1.000
_cell.length_c   1.000
_cell.angle_alpha   90.00
_cell.angle_beta   90.00
_cell.angle_gamma   90.00
#
_symmetry.space_group_name_H-M   'P 1'
#
loop_
_entity.id
_entity.type
_entity.pdbx_description
1 polymer ?
#
loop_
_entity_poly.entity_id
_entity_poly.type
_entity_poly.pdbx_seq_one_letter_code
_entity_poly.pdbx_strand_id
1 'polypeptide(L)'
;MTVEQKEKSLKEVEDIISKAIKKVNGSKENDLCKYLPMDSGGYMHHFTLRKMKHREPSELGTLIERFIIRSDRPAVVPPKRRAPRGSRKRRDNLAFSRIQLDRMLQIARLAGDKEMISILSPRKALPTVKRDLISSIRHNRVEQELWNCYIDCINADNVALSEK
;
A
#
# COMPACT_ATOMS: atom_id res chain seq x y z
N MET A 1 -15.84 20.93 22.67
CA MET A 1 -14.57 21.33 23.33
C MET A 1 -13.88 22.32 22.41
N THR A 2 -13.49 23.49 22.92
CA THR A 2 -13.10 24.68 22.17
C THR A 2 -11.68 24.58 21.60
N VAL A 3 -11.44 25.25 20.47
CA VAL A 3 -10.17 25.21 19.70
C VAL A 3 -8.96 25.68 20.54
N GLU A 4 -9.16 26.62 21.47
CA GLU A 4 -8.12 27.15 22.37
C GLU A 4 -7.59 26.13 23.39
N GLN A 5 -8.41 25.17 23.82
CA GLN A 5 -7.93 24.08 24.71
C GLN A 5 -7.01 23.13 23.95
N LYS A 6 -7.25 22.96 22.64
CA LYS A 6 -6.44 22.11 21.78
C LYS A 6 -5.04 22.69 21.58
N GLU A 7 -4.92 24.00 21.40
CA GLU A 7 -3.62 24.67 21.25
C GLU A 7 -2.77 24.66 22.53
N LYS A 8 -3.38 24.82 23.71
CA LYS A 8 -2.66 24.69 24.99
C LYS A 8 -2.15 23.26 25.19
N SER A 9 -2.96 22.25 24.88
CA SER A 9 -2.54 20.84 24.94
C SER A 9 -1.39 20.51 23.97
N LEU A 10 -1.34 21.18 22.82
CA LEU A 10 -0.28 20.95 21.82
C LEU A 10 1.07 21.47 22.31
N LYS A 11 1.12 22.66 22.91
CA LYS A 11 2.36 23.23 23.47
C LYS A 11 2.91 22.39 24.62
N GLU A 12 2.04 21.96 25.53
CA GLU A 12 2.42 21.07 26.64
C GLU A 12 2.99 19.74 26.15
N VAL A 13 2.40 19.17 25.10
CA VAL A 13 2.88 17.92 24.49
C VAL A 13 4.21 18.12 23.78
N GLU A 14 4.45 19.26 23.13
CA GLU A 14 5.75 19.57 22.54
C GLU A 14 6.85 19.74 23.59
N ASP A 15 6.54 20.32 24.74
CA ASP A 15 7.47 20.40 25.88
C ASP A 15 7.79 19.01 26.45
N ILE A 16 6.80 18.13 26.55
CA ILE A 16 6.97 16.74 26.99
C ILE A 16 7.82 15.95 25.99
N ILE A 17 7.58 16.11 24.69
CA ILE A 17 8.39 15.52 23.61
C ILE A 17 9.84 16.01 23.71
N SER A 18 10.05 17.30 23.91
CA SER A 18 11.39 17.90 24.03
C SER A 18 12.17 17.37 25.25
N LYS A 19 11.49 17.21 26.40
CA LYS A 19 12.06 16.57 27.59
C LYS A 19 12.41 15.10 27.34
N ALA A 20 11.55 14.38 26.64
CA ALA A 20 11.77 12.98 26.30
C ALA A 20 12.97 12.79 25.35
N ILE A 21 13.13 13.66 24.35
CA ILE A 21 14.27 13.65 23.41
C ILE A 21 15.58 13.87 24.17
N LYS A 22 15.62 14.85 25.07
CA LYS A 22 16.80 15.13 25.92
C LYS A 22 17.17 13.93 26.78
N LYS A 23 16.17 13.28 27.39
CA LYS A 23 16.41 12.12 28.27
C LYS A 23 16.93 10.89 27.50
N VAL A 24 16.45 10.69 26.29
CA VAL A 24 16.83 9.57 25.40
C VAL A 24 18.13 9.86 24.63
N ASN A 25 18.67 11.08 24.75
CA ASN A 25 19.78 11.57 23.93
C ASN A 25 19.53 11.40 22.41
N GLY A 26 18.28 11.60 22.00
CA GLY A 26 17.83 11.52 20.61
C GLY A 26 18.05 12.84 19.88
N SER A 27 18.16 12.78 18.55
CA SER A 27 18.27 14.00 17.71
C SER A 27 16.97 14.35 17.00
N LYS A 28 16.08 13.35 16.81
CA LYS A 28 14.84 13.47 16.07
C LYS A 28 13.68 12.87 16.87
N GLU A 29 12.47 13.37 16.67
CA GLU A 29 11.24 12.77 17.21
C GLU A 29 11.10 11.29 16.83
N ASN A 30 11.66 10.90 15.68
CA ASN A 30 11.73 9.52 15.21
C ASN A 30 12.49 8.58 16.15
N ASP A 31 13.39 9.09 17.00
CA ASP A 31 14.12 8.25 17.95
C ASP A 31 13.24 7.84 19.13
N LEU A 32 12.24 8.65 19.50
CA LEU A 32 11.26 8.34 20.55
C LEU A 32 10.42 7.11 20.19
N CYS A 33 10.17 6.90 18.89
CA CYS A 33 9.39 5.79 18.37
C CYS A 33 9.89 4.42 18.87
N LYS A 34 11.21 4.27 19.10
CA LYS A 34 11.85 3.02 19.56
C LYS A 34 11.49 2.66 21.02
N TYR A 35 11.06 3.64 21.80
CA TYR A 35 10.80 3.51 23.24
C TYR A 35 9.31 3.46 23.57
N LEU A 36 8.45 3.64 22.58
CA LEU A 36 7.00 3.64 22.75
C LEU A 36 6.44 2.31 22.25
N PRO A 37 5.98 1.42 23.17
CA PRO A 37 5.35 0.17 22.78
C PRO A 37 3.95 0.42 22.21
N MET A 38 3.54 -0.42 21.28
CA MET A 38 2.18 -0.44 20.73
C MET A 38 1.52 -1.80 21.02
N ASP A 39 0.21 -1.80 21.28
CA ASP A 39 -0.57 -3.02 21.57
C ASP A 39 -0.50 -4.08 20.46
N SER A 40 -0.23 -3.66 19.21
CA SER A 40 -0.07 -4.57 18.07
C SER A 40 1.28 -5.33 18.05
N GLY A 41 2.13 -5.08 19.04
CA GLY A 41 3.49 -5.61 19.14
C GLY A 41 4.49 -4.81 18.30
N GLY A 42 5.65 -4.53 18.90
CA GLY A 42 6.71 -3.72 18.31
C GLY A 42 6.72 -2.26 18.75
N TYR A 43 7.69 -1.51 18.24
CA TYR A 43 7.86 -0.08 18.50
C TYR A 43 6.92 0.75 17.62
N MET A 44 6.51 1.92 18.10
CA MET A 44 5.60 2.79 17.35
C MET A 44 6.21 3.27 16.04
N HIS A 45 5.47 3.23 14.93
CA HIS A 45 5.96 3.77 13.66
C HIS A 45 5.89 5.31 13.67
N HIS A 46 6.84 5.99 13.03
CA HIS A 46 6.88 7.46 12.97
C HIS A 46 5.62 8.08 12.35
N PHE A 47 4.96 7.38 11.41
CA PHE A 47 3.65 7.79 10.88
C PHE A 47 2.55 7.79 11.95
N THR A 48 2.55 6.79 12.84
CA THR A 48 1.60 6.71 13.94
C THR A 48 1.86 7.83 14.95
N LEU A 49 3.13 8.09 15.28
CA LEU A 49 3.51 9.22 16.15
C LEU A 49 3.02 10.57 15.57
N ARG A 50 3.26 10.81 14.28
CA ARG A 50 2.78 12.02 13.60
C ARG A 50 1.26 12.12 13.60
N LYS A 51 0.54 11.01 13.41
CA LYS A 51 -0.93 10.97 13.44
C LYS A 51 -1.47 11.24 14.86
N MET A 52 -0.86 10.64 15.88
CA MET A 52 -1.21 10.81 17.30
C MET A 52 -1.05 12.27 17.73
N LYS A 53 0.05 12.93 17.34
CA LYS A 53 0.26 14.36 17.62
C LYS A 53 -0.90 15.27 17.18
N HIS A 54 -1.57 14.93 16.07
CA HIS A 54 -2.65 15.77 15.51
C HIS A 54 -4.06 15.32 15.95
N ARG A 55 -4.29 14.02 16.12
CA ARG A 55 -5.60 13.48 16.51
C ARG A 55 -5.80 13.48 18.03
N GLU A 56 -4.84 12.94 18.77
CA GLU A 56 -4.94 12.63 20.21
C GLU A 56 -3.62 13.02 20.92
N PRO A 57 -3.34 14.33 21.07
CA PRO A 57 -2.09 14.80 21.68
C PRO A 57 -1.99 14.42 23.17
N SER A 58 -3.11 14.43 23.90
CA SER A 58 -3.14 14.11 25.34
C SER A 58 -2.71 12.67 25.63
N GLU A 59 -3.16 11.71 24.82
CA GLU A 59 -2.79 10.29 24.96
C GLU A 59 -1.30 10.07 24.64
N LEU A 60 -0.78 10.79 23.64
CA LEU A 60 0.65 10.76 23.33
C LEU A 60 1.49 11.26 24.52
N GLY A 61 1.05 12.33 25.17
CA GLY A 61 1.73 12.88 26.36
C GLY A 61 1.83 11.89 27.51
N THR A 62 0.73 11.20 27.85
CA THR A 62 0.71 10.20 28.93
C THR A 62 1.57 8.98 28.59
N LEU A 63 1.60 8.55 27.32
CA LEU A 63 2.45 7.46 26.87
C LEU A 63 3.94 7.81 27.03
N ILE A 64 4.34 9.02 26.59
CA ILE A 64 5.71 9.50 26.71
C ILE A 64 6.11 9.65 28.18
N GLU A 65 5.22 10.19 29.01
CA GLU A 65 5.51 10.36 30.43
C GLU A 65 5.73 9.00 31.12
N ARG A 66 4.87 8.02 30.83
CA ARG A 66 4.95 6.68 31.41
C ARG A 66 6.19 5.90 30.96
N PHE A 67 6.49 5.90 29.67
CA PHE A 67 7.53 5.03 29.10
C PHE A 67 8.90 5.68 28.99
N ILE A 68 8.99 7.01 28.97
CA ILE A 68 10.26 7.74 28.82
C ILE A 68 10.59 8.57 30.07
N ILE A 69 9.66 9.38 30.59
CA ILE A 69 9.97 10.31 31.69
C ILE A 69 10.07 9.59 33.04
N ARG A 70 9.16 8.66 33.34
CA ARG A 70 9.14 7.92 34.61
C ARG A 70 10.07 6.70 34.64
N SER A 71 10.58 6.25 33.49
CA SER A 71 11.48 5.10 33.40
C SER A 71 12.95 5.52 33.61
N ASP A 72 13.67 4.89 34.54
CA ASP A 72 15.09 5.21 34.81
C ASP A 72 16.01 4.84 33.64
N ARG A 73 15.66 3.75 32.93
CA ARG A 73 16.27 3.33 31.67
C ARG A 73 15.15 3.02 30.68
N PRO A 74 14.86 3.91 29.71
CA PRO A 74 13.82 3.64 28.73
C PRO A 74 14.21 2.41 27.90
N ALA A 75 13.41 1.35 27.99
CA ALA A 75 13.69 0.10 27.31
C ALA A 75 13.37 0.23 25.82
N VAL A 76 14.34 -0.11 24.96
CA VAL A 76 14.12 -0.19 23.52
C VAL A 76 13.17 -1.34 23.25
N VAL A 77 12.02 -1.03 22.66
CA VAL A 77 11.01 -2.03 22.34
C VAL A 77 11.52 -2.86 21.16
N PRO A 78 11.67 -4.19 21.31
CA PRO A 78 12.14 -5.02 20.22
C PRO A 78 11.13 -4.98 19.06
N PRO A 79 11.59 -4.92 17.80
CA PRO A 79 10.72 -4.93 16.65
C PRO A 79 9.84 -6.19 16.64
N LYS A 80 8.60 -6.04 16.17
CA LYS A 80 7.68 -7.16 15.97
C LYS A 80 8.38 -8.22 15.11
N ARG A 81 8.43 -9.47 15.62
CA ARG A 81 8.93 -10.59 14.84
C ARG A 81 8.12 -10.68 13.55
N ARG A 82 8.79 -10.60 12.40
CA ARG A 82 8.13 -10.83 11.12
C ARG A 82 7.57 -12.25 11.16
N ALA A 83 6.34 -12.43 10.70
CA ALA A 83 5.82 -13.77 10.47
C ALA A 83 6.85 -14.53 9.63
N PRO A 84 7.16 -15.80 9.97
CA PRO A 84 8.05 -16.60 9.15
C PRO A 84 7.52 -16.52 7.73
N ARG A 85 8.31 -15.93 6.83
CA ARG A 85 8.02 -15.93 5.39
C ARG A 85 8.06 -17.39 5.01
N GLY A 86 6.88 -18.02 4.95
CA GLY A 86 6.77 -19.45 4.72
C GLY A 86 7.62 -19.87 3.52
N SER A 87 8.31 -21.00 3.66
CA SER A 87 8.92 -21.74 2.56
C SER A 87 7.81 -22.36 1.70
N ARG A 88 6.97 -21.52 1.10
CA ARG A 88 5.97 -21.91 0.12
C ARG A 88 6.16 -21.04 -1.11
N LYS A 89 7.39 -21.05 -1.62
CA LYS A 89 7.57 -20.93 -3.07
C LYS A 89 6.86 -22.16 -3.64
N ARG A 90 5.63 -22.00 -4.16
CA ARG A 90 5.01 -23.02 -5.01
C ARG A 90 6.03 -23.31 -6.11
N ARG A 91 6.71 -24.45 -6.04
CA ARG A 91 7.75 -24.85 -7.00
C ARG A 91 7.20 -25.02 -8.42
N ASP A 92 5.87 -25.07 -8.55
CA ASP A 92 5.16 -25.35 -9.79
C ASP A 92 4.66 -24.10 -10.52
N ASN A 93 4.91 -22.88 -9.99
CA ASN A 93 4.63 -21.66 -10.74
C ASN A 93 5.75 -21.41 -11.75
N LEU A 94 5.54 -21.84 -13.00
CA LEU A 94 6.35 -21.41 -14.13
C LEU A 94 6.18 -19.90 -14.30
N ALA A 95 7.24 -19.15 -14.03
CA ALA A 95 7.28 -17.72 -14.26
C ALA A 95 7.58 -17.47 -15.75
N PHE A 96 6.55 -17.23 -16.55
CA PHE A 96 6.72 -16.85 -17.94
C PHE A 96 7.17 -15.38 -18.04
N SER A 97 8.17 -15.12 -18.88
CA SER A 97 8.50 -13.76 -19.28
C SER A 97 7.43 -13.19 -20.21
N ARG A 98 7.35 -11.86 -20.34
CA ARG A 98 6.40 -11.20 -21.24
C ARG A 98 6.49 -11.73 -22.68
N ILE A 99 7.72 -11.93 -23.16
CA ILE A 99 8.01 -12.46 -24.51
C ILE A 99 7.49 -13.89 -24.66
N GLN A 100 7.61 -14.72 -23.61
CA GLN A 100 7.11 -16.11 -23.64
C GLN A 100 5.58 -16.15 -23.66
N LEU A 101 4.91 -15.26 -22.93
CA LEU A 101 3.46 -15.13 -22.98
C LEU A 101 2.98 -14.68 -24.36
N ASP A 102 3.66 -13.71 -24.98
CA ASP A 102 3.31 -13.23 -26.31
C ASP A 102 3.50 -14.32 -27.38
N ARG A 103 4.57 -15.12 -27.29
CA ARG A 103 4.77 -16.31 -28.15
C ARG A 103 3.69 -17.38 -27.93
N MET A 104 3.32 -17.62 -26.68
CA MET A 104 2.29 -18.61 -26.36
C MET A 104 0.91 -18.16 -26.86
N LEU A 105 0.61 -16.87 -26.79
CA LEU A 105 -0.59 -16.27 -27.38
C LEU A 105 -0.60 -16.43 -28.91
N GLN A 106 0.53 -16.24 -29.58
CA GLN A 106 0.65 -16.45 -31.03
C GLN A 106 0.43 -17.92 -31.42
N ILE A 107 0.98 -18.86 -30.66
CA ILE A 107 0.75 -20.30 -30.85
C ILE A 107 -0.73 -20.65 -30.64
N ALA A 108 -1.35 -20.13 -29.58
CA ALA A 108 -2.77 -20.34 -29.31
C ALA A 108 -3.67 -19.82 -30.45
N ARG A 109 -3.33 -18.66 -31.04
CA ARG A 109 -4.01 -18.12 -32.22
C ARG A 109 -3.89 -19.02 -33.44
N LEU A 110 -2.71 -19.58 -33.70
CA LEU A 110 -2.48 -20.51 -34.81
C LEU A 110 -3.19 -21.86 -34.60
N ALA A 111 -3.27 -22.32 -33.36
CA ALA A 111 -3.97 -23.55 -32.98
C ALA A 111 -5.50 -23.40 -32.93
N GLY A 112 -6.02 -22.16 -33.00
CA GLY A 112 -7.45 -21.88 -32.87
C GLY A 112 -8.00 -22.13 -31.45
N ASP A 113 -7.12 -22.18 -30.44
CA ASP A 113 -7.48 -22.47 -29.06
C ASP A 113 -8.07 -21.22 -28.38
N LYS A 114 -9.39 -21.09 -28.46
CA LYS A 114 -10.14 -19.93 -27.96
C LYS A 114 -9.99 -19.73 -26.45
N GLU A 115 -9.79 -20.82 -25.70
CA GLU A 115 -9.68 -20.76 -24.23
C GLU A 115 -8.32 -20.17 -23.84
N MET A 116 -7.24 -20.68 -24.43
CA MET A 116 -5.88 -20.16 -24.20
C MET A 116 -5.74 -18.72 -24.69
N ILE A 117 -6.39 -18.35 -25.79
CA ILE A 117 -6.43 -16.95 -26.25
C ILE A 117 -7.11 -16.05 -25.23
N SER A 118 -8.24 -16.46 -24.66
CA SER A 118 -8.97 -15.67 -23.65
C SER A 118 -8.16 -15.47 -22.36
N ILE A 119 -7.45 -16.51 -21.92
CA ILE A 119 -6.64 -16.50 -20.70
C ILE A 119 -5.36 -15.67 -20.88
N LEU A 120 -4.70 -15.80 -22.03
CA LEU A 120 -3.41 -15.14 -22.31
C LEU A 120 -3.55 -13.75 -22.91
N SER A 121 -4.73 -13.40 -23.42
CA SER A 121 -4.97 -12.07 -23.96
C SER A 121 -4.73 -11.03 -22.86
N PRO A 122 -3.89 -10.01 -23.14
CA PRO A 122 -3.61 -8.98 -22.16
C PRO A 122 -4.90 -8.23 -21.84
N ARG A 123 -5.45 -8.49 -20.64
CA ARG A 123 -6.60 -7.74 -20.10
C ARG A 123 -6.17 -6.30 -19.82
N LYS A 124 -6.29 -5.45 -20.82
CA LYS A 124 -6.16 -4.00 -20.68
C LYS A 124 -7.46 -3.48 -20.06
N ALA A 125 -7.34 -2.59 -19.08
CA ALA A 125 -8.52 -1.91 -18.53
C ALA A 125 -9.25 -1.11 -19.63
N LEU A 126 -10.58 -1.05 -19.57
CA LEU A 126 -11.43 -0.33 -20.54
C LEU A 126 -10.94 1.10 -20.87
N PRO A 127 -10.49 1.92 -19.89
CA PRO A 127 -9.98 3.26 -20.18
C PRO A 127 -8.70 3.28 -21.02
N THR A 128 -7.91 2.21 -20.98
CA THR A 128 -6.68 2.06 -21.78
C THR A 128 -7.01 1.61 -23.19
N VAL A 129 -7.92 0.63 -23.35
CA VAL A 129 -8.38 0.16 -24.67
C VAL A 129 -9.06 1.30 -25.46
N LYS A 130 -9.88 2.12 -24.80
CA LYS A 130 -10.50 3.31 -25.41
C LYS A 130 -9.45 4.30 -25.95
N ARG A 131 -8.40 4.57 -25.17
CA ARG A 131 -7.32 5.48 -25.58
C ARG A 131 -6.52 4.92 -26.75
N ASP A 132 -6.17 3.63 -26.71
CA ASP A 132 -5.44 2.95 -27.78
C ASP A 132 -6.27 2.93 -29.09
N LEU A 133 -7.58 2.66 -29.00
CA LEU A 133 -8.48 2.68 -30.15
C LEU A 133 -8.59 4.08 -30.78
N ILE A 134 -8.78 5.13 -29.96
CA ILE A 134 -8.82 6.52 -30.43
C ILE A 134 -7.49 6.90 -31.09
N SER A 135 -6.36 6.46 -30.51
CA SER A 135 -5.05 6.67 -31.12
C SER A 135 -4.93 5.97 -32.47
N SER A 136 -5.36 4.72 -32.58
CA SER A 136 -5.35 3.96 -33.84
C SER A 136 -6.17 4.65 -34.94
N ILE A 137 -7.36 5.14 -34.59
CA ILE A 137 -8.24 5.91 -35.50
C ILE A 137 -7.56 7.20 -35.95
N ARG A 138 -6.93 7.95 -35.03
CA ARG A 138 -6.18 9.18 -35.37
C ARG A 138 -5.03 8.95 -36.32
N HIS A 139 -4.39 7.78 -36.26
CA HIS A 139 -3.29 7.40 -37.15
C HIS A 139 -3.77 6.62 -38.40
N ASN A 140 -5.09 6.55 -38.65
CA ASN A 140 -5.70 5.82 -39.77
C ASN A 140 -5.27 4.33 -39.85
N ARG A 141 -5.03 3.70 -38.69
CA ARG A 141 -4.73 2.27 -38.60
C ARG A 141 -5.95 1.52 -38.09
N VAL A 142 -6.36 0.47 -38.79
CA VAL A 142 -7.45 -0.40 -38.37
C VAL A 142 -6.85 -1.64 -37.72
N GLU A 143 -6.76 -1.64 -36.39
CA GLU A 143 -6.37 -2.83 -35.64
C GLU A 143 -7.62 -3.60 -35.17
N GLN A 144 -7.96 -4.66 -35.91
CA GLN A 144 -9.11 -5.52 -35.60
C GLN A 144 -9.01 -6.16 -34.20
N GLU A 145 -7.80 -6.42 -33.72
CA GLU A 145 -7.58 -6.98 -32.39
C GLU A 145 -7.94 -6.00 -31.26
N LEU A 146 -7.67 -4.70 -31.42
CA LEU A 146 -8.06 -3.66 -30.46
C LEU A 146 -9.58 -3.51 -30.41
N TRP A 147 -10.24 -3.62 -31.55
CA TRP A 147 -11.70 -3.58 -31.66
C TRP A 147 -12.36 -4.78 -30.96
N ASN A 148 -11.84 -5.98 -31.20
CA ASN A 148 -12.32 -7.19 -30.51
C ASN A 148 -12.10 -7.10 -29.00
N CYS A 149 -10.92 -6.64 -28.56
CA CYS A 149 -10.66 -6.39 -27.13
C CYS A 149 -11.62 -5.36 -26.52
N TYR A 150 -12.01 -4.33 -27.28
CA TYR A 150 -12.97 -3.31 -26.83
C TYR A 150 -14.37 -3.90 -26.64
N ILE A 151 -14.85 -4.71 -27.60
CA ILE A 151 -16.12 -5.42 -27.50
C ILE A 151 -16.12 -6.36 -26.30
N ASP A 152 -15.05 -7.14 -26.11
CA ASP A 152 -14.92 -8.07 -24.98
C ASP A 152 -14.93 -7.35 -23.63
N CYS A 153 -14.26 -6.19 -23.54
CA CYS A 153 -14.28 -5.37 -22.32
C CYS A 153 -15.66 -4.76 -22.05
N ILE A 154 -16.38 -4.30 -23.09
CA ILE A 154 -17.74 -3.77 -22.94
C ILE A 154 -18.71 -4.87 -22.54
N ASN A 155 -18.61 -6.05 -23.14
CA ASN A 155 -19.45 -7.18 -22.80
C ASN A 155 -19.20 -7.62 -21.35
N ALA A 156 -17.94 -7.65 -20.91
CA ALA A 156 -17.59 -7.93 -19.52
C ALA A 156 -18.15 -6.87 -18.54
N ASP A 157 -18.05 -5.58 -18.88
CA ASP A 157 -18.60 -4.49 -18.05
C ASP A 157 -20.13 -4.53 -18.00
N ASN A 158 -20.80 -4.83 -19.12
CA ASN A 158 -22.26 -4.95 -19.19
C ASN A 158 -22.78 -6.15 -18.38
N VAL A 159 -22.09 -7.30 -18.44
CA VAL A 159 -22.41 -8.46 -17.61
C VAL A 159 -22.26 -8.11 -16.12
N ALA A 160 -21.15 -7.47 -15.73
CA ALA A 160 -20.91 -7.03 -14.36
C ALA A 160 -21.90 -5.94 -13.86
N LEU A 161 -22.54 -5.20 -14.77
CA LEU A 161 -23.61 -4.25 -14.48
C LEU A 161 -24.98 -4.93 -14.36
N SER A 162 -25.21 -6.05 -15.05
CA SER A 162 -26.48 -6.81 -14.98
C SER A 162 -26.61 -7.70 -13.73
N GLU A 163 -25.48 -8.04 -13.10
CA GLU A 163 -25.43 -8.84 -11.87
C GLU A 163 -25.48 -7.99 -10.57
N LYS A 164 -25.74 -6.68 -10.69
CA LYS A 164 -25.98 -5.77 -9.56
C LYS A 164 -27.44 -5.36 -9.48
#